data_AF-A0A8J3NV97-F1
#
_entry.id   AF-A0A8J3NV97-F1
#
_cell.length_a   1.000
_cell.length_b   1.000
_cell.length_c   1.000
_cell.angle_alpha   90.00
_cell.angle_beta   90.00
_cell.angle_gamma   90.00
#
_symmetry.space_group_name_H-M   'P 1'
#
loop_
_entity.id
_entity.type
_entity.pdbx_description
1 polymer ?
#
loop_
_entity_poly.entity_id
_entity_poly.type
_entity_poly.pdbx_seq_one_letter_code
_entity_poly.pdbx_strand_id
1 'polypeptide(L)'
;MTRALTDGRPRRVKRDESAGHPEWCEGGHHCTALTMPTGEHVSRPEIWITDVGRFVGTRRRDRHGNDRMELRVLLDLADDEDIAQAQARHLLAVTRVVVDRVFSHGDLAAGGPR
;
A
#
# COMPACT_ATOMS: atom_id res chain seq x y z
N MET A 1 -3.69 21.52 -1.10
CA MET A 1 -2.22 21.36 -1.22
C MET A 1 -1.85 19.95 -0.81
N THR A 2 -1.16 19.19 -1.67
CA THR A 2 -0.73 17.82 -1.36
C THR A 2 0.73 17.81 -0.93
N ARG A 3 1.04 17.22 0.22
CA ARG A 3 2.42 17.07 0.70
C ARG A 3 2.68 15.62 1.13
N ALA A 4 3.73 15.02 0.57
CA ALA A 4 4.29 13.78 1.08
C ALA A 4 4.98 14.05 2.42
N LEU A 5 4.68 13.25 3.44
CA LEU A 5 5.29 13.36 4.78
C LEU A 5 6.54 12.48 4.95
N THR A 6 6.81 11.59 3.99
CA THR A 6 7.74 10.49 4.18
C THR A 6 9.18 10.79 3.76
N ASP A 7 9.42 11.94 3.15
CA ASP A 7 10.75 12.39 2.70
C ASP A 7 11.74 12.71 3.85
N GLY A 8 11.25 13.01 5.06
CA GLY A 8 12.05 13.71 6.08
C GLY A 8 12.65 12.92 7.26
N ARG A 9 12.48 11.60 7.39
CA ARG A 9 13.18 10.83 8.46
C ARG A 9 14.49 10.24 7.93
N PRO A 10 15.61 10.34 8.69
CA PRO A 10 16.91 9.85 8.24
C PRO A 10 16.82 8.39 7.84
N ARG A 11 17.50 8.04 6.74
CA ARG A 11 17.70 6.68 6.26
C ARG A 11 18.21 5.84 7.44
N ARG A 12 17.37 4.99 8.04
CA ARG A 12 17.80 4.12 9.14
C ARG A 12 18.91 3.22 8.62
N VAL A 13 19.87 2.92 9.48
CA VAL A 13 21.02 2.06 9.18
C VAL A 13 20.51 0.77 8.54
N LYS A 14 20.93 0.53 7.28
CA LYS A 14 20.63 -0.66 6.49
C LYS A 14 21.00 -1.87 7.35
N ARG A 15 20.00 -2.66 7.78
CA ARG A 15 20.29 -3.92 8.47
C ARG A 15 20.66 -4.99 7.45
N ASP A 16 21.48 -5.91 7.92
CA ASP A 16 22.14 -6.95 7.15
C ASP A 16 21.19 -7.70 6.21
N GLU A 17 21.39 -7.54 4.89
CA GLU A 17 20.68 -8.27 3.83
C GLU A 17 20.84 -9.80 4.01
N SER A 18 21.86 -10.23 4.77
CA SER A 18 22.15 -11.63 5.13
C SER A 18 21.04 -12.34 5.89
N ALA A 19 20.09 -11.63 6.49
CA ALA A 19 18.99 -12.22 7.25
C ALA A 19 17.75 -12.56 6.40
N GLY A 20 17.82 -12.47 5.06
CA GLY A 20 16.72 -12.82 4.16
C GLY A 20 15.63 -11.74 4.03
N HIS A 21 15.93 -10.49 4.39
CA HIS A 21 15.02 -9.36 4.22
C HIS A 21 15.29 -8.59 2.91
N PRO A 22 14.25 -8.21 2.14
CA PRO A 22 14.41 -7.28 1.02
C PRO A 22 14.93 -5.91 1.47
N GLU A 23 15.66 -5.22 0.58
CA GLU A 23 16.27 -3.90 0.88
C GLU A 23 15.27 -2.81 1.33
N TRP A 24 14.02 -2.92 0.89
CA TRP A 24 12.95 -1.98 1.17
C TRP A 24 12.19 -2.31 2.46
N CYS A 25 12.44 -3.48 3.05
CA CYS A 25 11.77 -3.92 4.27
C CYS A 25 12.21 -3.01 5.42
N GLU A 26 11.26 -2.29 6.03
CA GLU A 26 11.55 -1.38 7.16
C GLU A 26 11.98 -2.15 8.42
N GLY A 27 11.84 -3.49 8.41
CA GLY A 27 12.63 -4.41 9.22
C GLY A 27 12.66 -4.05 10.71
N GLY A 28 11.51 -4.15 11.37
CA GLY A 28 11.36 -3.98 12.82
C GLY A 28 10.61 -5.14 13.48
N HIS A 29 10.10 -4.95 14.70
CA HIS A 29 9.31 -5.96 15.44
C HIS A 29 8.02 -6.41 14.74
N HIS A 30 7.64 -5.76 13.64
CA HIS A 30 6.44 -6.06 12.86
C HIS A 30 6.71 -6.91 11.62
N CYS A 31 7.99 -7.14 11.25
CA CYS A 31 8.30 -8.07 10.16
C CYS A 31 8.19 -9.50 10.68
N THR A 32 7.09 -10.15 10.32
CA THR A 32 6.78 -11.51 10.80
C THR A 32 7.15 -12.58 9.76
N ALA A 33 7.61 -12.19 8.57
CA ALA A 33 7.91 -13.09 7.44
C ALA A 33 8.70 -14.36 7.81
N LEU A 34 9.71 -14.19 8.67
CA LEU A 34 10.62 -15.26 9.06
C LEU A 34 10.24 -15.94 10.39
N THR A 35 9.26 -15.39 11.12
CA THR A 35 8.89 -15.87 12.46
C THR A 35 7.49 -16.47 12.54
N MET A 36 6.62 -16.22 11.54
CA MET A 36 5.23 -16.68 11.55
C MET A 36 4.82 -17.30 10.21
N PRO A 37 4.04 -18.40 10.20
CA PRO A 37 3.44 -19.03 9.01
C PRO A 37 2.76 -18.07 8.03
N THR A 38 2.20 -16.97 8.50
CA THR A 38 1.50 -15.95 7.70
C THR A 38 2.25 -14.63 7.69
N GLY A 39 3.54 -14.67 7.98
CA GLY A 39 4.34 -13.49 8.13
C GLY A 39 4.60 -12.75 6.81
N GLU A 40 4.75 -11.43 6.90
CA GLU A 40 5.01 -10.58 5.75
C GLU A 40 6.17 -9.61 6.01
N HIS A 41 6.93 -9.33 4.97
CA HIS A 41 7.81 -8.17 4.91
C HIS A 41 6.96 -6.93 4.69
N VAL A 42 7.29 -5.85 5.40
CA VAL A 42 6.52 -4.62 5.37
C VAL A 42 7.48 -3.46 5.12
N SER A 43 7.17 -2.68 4.08
CA SER A 43 7.91 -1.45 3.77
C SER A 43 7.57 -0.34 4.76
N ARG A 44 8.35 0.74 4.71
CA ARG A 44 7.94 1.99 5.33
C ARG A 44 6.65 2.47 4.67
N PRO A 45 5.60 2.81 5.42
CA PRO A 45 4.42 3.40 4.83
C PRO A 45 4.77 4.72 4.16
N GLU A 46 4.36 4.89 2.91
CA GLU A 46 4.31 6.17 2.21
C GLU A 46 3.03 6.91 2.63
N ILE A 47 3.15 8.13 3.15
CA ILE A 47 2.03 8.87 3.74
C ILE A 47 1.92 10.22 3.06
N TRP A 48 0.78 10.49 2.43
CA TRP A 48 0.46 11.76 1.80
C TRP A 48 -0.70 12.41 2.54
N ILE A 49 -0.51 13.66 2.96
CA ILE A 49 -1.61 14.50 3.48
C ILE A 49 -2.05 15.43 2.35
N THR A 50 -3.35 15.44 2.11
CA THR A 50 -4.01 16.28 1.14
C THR A 50 -4.96 17.25 1.84
N ASP A 51 -5.61 18.10 1.07
CA ASP A 51 -6.72 18.94 1.50
C ASP A 51 -8.00 18.16 1.84
N VAL A 52 -8.10 16.91 1.39
CA VAL A 52 -9.28 16.05 1.57
C VAL A 52 -9.05 14.88 2.53
N GLY A 53 -7.84 14.74 3.08
CA GLY A 53 -7.51 13.71 4.06
C GLY A 53 -6.11 13.12 3.91
N ARG A 54 -6.01 11.81 4.11
CA ARG A 54 -4.74 11.09 4.20
C ARG A 54 -4.74 9.79 3.40
N PHE A 55 -3.70 9.62 2.59
CA PHE A 55 -3.41 8.40 1.85
C PHE A 55 -2.18 7.72 2.47
N VAL A 56 -2.28 6.41 2.67
CA VAL A 56 -1.20 5.59 3.21
C VAL A 56 -1.00 4.38 2.30
N GLY A 57 0.17 4.29 1.69
CA GLY A 57 0.59 3.18 0.86
C GLY A 57 1.65 2.34 1.56
N THR A 58 1.47 1.02 1.63
CA THR A 58 2.46 0.12 2.23
C THR A 58 2.65 -1.10 1.34
N ARG A 59 3.85 -1.26 0.78
CA ARG A 59 4.25 -2.51 0.13
C ARG A 59 4.40 -3.60 1.18
N ARG A 60 3.81 -4.76 0.88
CA ARG A 60 3.92 -6.01 1.63
C ARG A 60 4.46 -7.11 0.71
N ARG A 61 5.22 -8.06 1.27
CA ARG A 61 5.64 -9.28 0.56
C ARG A 61 5.49 -10.47 1.47
N ASP A 62 4.79 -11.49 1.02
CA ASP A 62 4.68 -12.74 1.78
C ASP A 62 5.97 -13.59 1.68
N ARG A 63 6.02 -14.68 2.45
CA ARG A 63 7.14 -15.65 2.43
C ARG A 63 7.42 -16.27 1.06
N HIS A 64 6.43 -16.27 0.16
CA HIS A 64 6.53 -16.88 -1.17
C HIS A 64 7.04 -15.87 -2.20
N GLY A 65 7.30 -14.63 -1.79
CA GLY A 65 7.79 -13.58 -2.66
C GLY A 65 6.69 -12.80 -3.37
N ASN A 66 5.40 -13.04 -3.05
CA ASN A 66 4.31 -12.31 -3.69
C ASN A 66 4.21 -10.91 -3.10
N ASP A 67 4.48 -9.90 -3.93
CA ASP A 67 4.33 -8.50 -3.57
C ASP A 67 2.86 -8.05 -3.65
N ARG A 68 2.44 -7.26 -2.68
CA ARG A 68 1.11 -6.63 -2.62
C ARG A 68 1.26 -5.19 -2.17
N MET A 69 0.33 -4.36 -2.60
CA MET A 69 0.19 -3.00 -2.10
C MET A 69 -1.02 -2.93 -1.16
N GLU A 70 -0.80 -2.58 0.10
CA GLU A 70 -1.86 -2.12 0.98
C GLU A 70 -2.05 -0.63 0.77
N LEU A 71 -3.27 -0.22 0.38
CA LEU A 71 -3.68 1.18 0.31
C LEU A 71 -4.74 1.43 1.39
N ARG A 72 -4.48 2.39 2.28
CA ARG A 72 -5.44 2.89 3.27
C ARG A 72 -5.70 4.35 3.00
N VAL A 73 -6.96 4.72 2.90
CA VAL A 73 -7.39 6.10 2.64
C VAL A 73 -8.35 6.51 3.74
N LEU A 74 -8.14 7.69 4.32
CA LEU A 74 -9.06 8.32 5.25
C LEU A 74 -9.39 9.69 4.67
N LEU A 75 -10.67 9.95 4.41
CA LEU A 75 -11.14 11.19 3.81
C LEU A 75 -12.19 11.84 4.71
N ASP A 76 -12.25 13.16 4.65
CA ASP A 76 -13.34 13.92 5.27
C ASP A 76 -14.59 13.81 4.39
N LEU A 77 -15.73 13.53 5.01
CA LEU A 77 -17.04 13.49 4.35
C LEU A 77 -17.82 14.76 4.68
N ALA A 78 -18.87 15.03 3.91
CA ALA A 78 -19.82 16.09 4.21
C ALA A 78 -20.49 15.86 5.59
N ASP A 79 -20.87 16.94 6.26
CA ASP A 79 -21.59 16.87 7.55
C ASP A 79 -23.03 16.31 7.39
N ASP A 80 -23.62 16.47 6.21
CA ASP A 80 -24.92 15.91 5.87
C ASP A 80 -24.79 14.41 5.56
N GLU A 81 -25.54 13.58 6.28
CA GLU A 81 -25.45 12.13 6.21
C GLU A 81 -25.82 11.58 4.82
N ASP A 82 -26.83 12.15 4.16
CA ASP A 82 -27.25 11.68 2.83
C ASP A 82 -26.17 11.97 1.79
N ILE A 83 -25.54 13.15 1.88
CA ILE A 83 -24.40 13.50 1.03
C ILE A 83 -23.19 12.64 1.37
N ALA A 84 -22.87 12.42 2.65
CA ALA A 84 -21.74 11.59 3.10
C ALA A 84 -21.87 10.14 2.57
N GLN A 85 -23.07 9.55 2.65
CA GLN A 85 -23.32 8.22 2.09
C GLN A 85 -23.24 8.20 0.56
N ALA A 86 -23.67 9.26 -0.13
CA ALA A 86 -23.49 9.37 -1.57
C ALA A 86 -22.01 9.44 -1.95
N GLN A 87 -21.21 10.24 -1.22
CA GLN A 87 -19.76 10.34 -1.39
C GLN A 87 -19.07 9.00 -1.16
N ALA A 88 -19.39 8.28 -0.08
CA ALA A 88 -18.80 6.99 0.24
C ALA A 88 -19.09 5.92 -0.84
N ARG A 89 -20.35 5.83 -1.29
CA ARG A 89 -20.75 4.91 -2.36
C ARG A 89 -20.07 5.23 -3.69
N HIS A 90 -20.04 6.51 -4.05
CA HIS A 90 -19.38 6.96 -5.28
C HIS A 90 -17.88 6.67 -5.23
N LEU A 91 -17.22 6.94 -4.11
CA LEU A 91 -15.79 6.66 -3.91
C LEU A 91 -15.48 5.18 -4.07
N LEU A 92 -16.28 4.29 -3.48
CA LEU A 92 -16.09 2.85 -3.63
C LEU A 92 -16.24 2.41 -5.09
N ALA A 93 -17.26 2.91 -5.80
CA ALA A 93 -17.49 2.60 -7.20
C ALA A 93 -16.32 3.07 -8.10
N VAL A 94 -15.88 4.32 -7.94
CA VAL A 94 -14.76 4.88 -8.72
C VAL A 94 -13.46 4.17 -8.39
N THR A 95 -13.18 3.90 -7.11
CA THR A 95 -11.98 3.16 -6.69
C THR A 95 -11.94 1.78 -7.33
N ARG A 96 -13.07 1.07 -7.36
CA ARG A 96 -13.17 -0.24 -8.01
C ARG A 96 -12.82 -0.16 -9.50
N VAL A 97 -13.37 0.82 -10.22
CA VAL A 97 -13.09 1.02 -11.66
C VAL A 97 -11.61 1.34 -11.91
N VAL A 98 -11.01 2.20 -11.09
CA VAL A 98 -9.59 2.57 -11.20
C VAL A 98 -8.70 1.37 -10.92
N VAL A 99 -8.98 0.61 -9.84
CA VAL A 99 -8.23 -0.60 -9.51
C VAL A 99 -8.34 -1.62 -10.64
N ASP A 100 -9.54 -1.90 -11.15
CA ASP A 100 -9.71 -2.81 -12.28
C ASP A 100 -8.91 -2.34 -13.48
N ARG A 101 -8.99 -1.07 -13.85
CA ARG A 101 -8.20 -0.54 -14.97
C ARG A 101 -6.69 -0.72 -14.78
N VAL A 102 -6.17 -0.45 -13.58
CA VAL A 102 -4.73 -0.56 -13.29
C VAL A 102 -4.27 -2.02 -13.33
N PHE A 103 -5.09 -2.96 -12.83
CA PHE A 103 -4.71 -4.36 -12.68
C PHE A 103 -5.20 -5.29 -13.80
N SER A 104 -6.13 -4.85 -14.67
CA SER A 104 -6.61 -5.62 -15.83
C SER A 104 -5.64 -5.63 -17.02
N HIS A 105 -4.56 -4.85 -16.99
CA HIS A 105 -3.52 -4.88 -18.03
C HIS A 105 -2.36 -5.86 -17.74
N GLY A 106 -2.49 -6.71 -16.71
CA GLY A 106 -1.50 -7.75 -16.36
C GLY A 106 -1.51 -9.01 -17.24
N ASP A 107 -2.55 -9.25 -18.05
CA ASP A 107 -2.71 -10.51 -18.80
C ASP A 107 -2.02 -10.54 -20.18
N LEU A 108 -1.32 -9.48 -20.60
CA LEU A 108 -0.59 -9.48 -21.89
C LEU A 108 0.83 -10.08 -21.81
N ALA A 109 1.30 -10.51 -20.64
CA ALA A 109 2.64 -11.10 -20.47
C ALA A 109 2.66 -12.63 -20.30
N ALA A 110 1.50 -13.30 -20.25
CA ALA A 110 1.41 -14.75 -20.02
C ALA A 110 0.97 -15.57 -21.26
N GLY A 111 1.00 -14.98 -22.45
CA GLY A 111 0.66 -15.64 -23.72
C GLY A 111 1.90 -15.95 -24.58
N GLY A 112 2.71 -16.93 -24.18
CA GLY A 112 3.71 -17.56 -25.04
C GLY A 112 3.26 -18.97 -25.43
N PRO A 113 3.33 -19.39 -26.71
CA PRO A 113 2.81 -20.67 -27.16
C PRO A 113 3.63 -21.84 -26.59
N ARG A 114 2.93 -22.89 -26.17
CA ARG A 114 3.50 -24.23 -25.95
C ARG A 114 3.55 -24.98 -27.27
#